data_AF-F2IFH8-F1
#
_entry.id   AF-F2IFH8-F1
#
_cell.length_a   1.000
_cell.length_b   1.000
_cell.length_c   1.000
_cell.angle_alpha   90.00
_cell.angle_beta   90.00
_cell.angle_gamma   90.00
#
_symmetry.space_group_name_H-M   'P 1'
#
loop_
_entity.id
_entity.type
_entity.pdbx_description
1 polymer ?
#
loop_
_entity_poly.entity_id
_entity_poly.type
_entity_poly.pdbx_seq_one_letter_code
_entity_poly.pdbx_strand_id
1 'polypeptide(L)'
;MLKDEITKWTEYDRLAFQDENFEKIDLTSLMQSDKFDFNTELIFENCNIHSIGDSIKLYSKKISFIDCEIGSIWFQGTHFIGGLELKNCSVSNYSYLQAIGHNLAPNEFIIDNCVFNDYVDFFDCYFEGPVQITNNDFRQGTNIGIYLQRPFGILADINYKIENNKGDIFKDDENDPGSIKN
;
A
#
# COMPACT_ATOMS: atom_id res chain seq x y z
N MET A 1 -4.94 18.94 -1.40
CA MET A 1 -3.77 19.66 -0.84
C MET A 1 -3.00 20.31 -1.97
N LEU A 2 -2.37 21.48 -1.74
CA LEU A 2 -1.58 22.12 -2.78
C LEU A 2 -0.24 21.38 -2.94
N LYS A 3 0.22 21.19 -4.18
CA LYS A 3 1.49 20.51 -4.51
C LYS A 3 2.70 21.03 -3.71
N ASP A 4 2.72 22.34 -3.45
CA ASP A 4 3.80 23.02 -2.73
C ASP A 4 3.86 22.65 -1.24
N GLU A 5 2.74 22.22 -0.65
CA GLU A 5 2.67 21.80 0.75
C GLU A 5 3.27 20.40 0.93
N ILE A 6 2.93 19.48 0.02
CA ILE A 6 3.46 18.11 0.02
C ILE A 6 4.97 18.13 -0.25
N THR A 7 5.47 19.04 -1.09
CA THR A 7 6.92 19.12 -1.39
C THR A 7 7.74 19.40 -0.13
N LYS A 8 7.21 20.19 0.81
CA LYS A 8 7.89 20.47 2.08
C LYS A 8 7.98 19.24 2.97
N TRP A 9 7.19 18.20 2.72
CA TRP A 9 7.21 17.01 3.57
C TRP A 9 8.58 16.32 3.56
N THR A 10 9.27 16.37 2.41
CA THR A 10 10.61 15.80 2.26
C THR A 10 11.70 16.52 3.07
N GLU A 11 11.40 17.69 3.64
CA GLU A 11 12.33 18.45 4.49
C GLU A 11 12.38 17.90 5.94
N TYR A 12 11.46 17.00 6.29
CA TYR A 12 11.32 16.45 7.63
C TYR A 12 11.77 14.99 7.67
N ASP A 13 12.31 14.59 8.82
CA ASP A 13 12.60 13.18 9.05
C ASP A 13 11.32 12.34 9.24
N ARG A 14 10.30 12.94 9.85
CA ARG A 14 9.02 12.34 10.21
C ARG A 14 7.92 13.38 10.20
N LEU A 15 6.74 13.00 9.72
CA LEU A 15 5.50 13.75 9.83
C LEU A 15 4.38 12.86 10.33
N ALA A 16 3.59 13.38 11.26
CA ALA A 16 2.41 12.72 11.78
C ALA A 16 1.21 13.64 11.61
N PHE A 17 0.12 13.09 11.09
CA PHE A 17 -1.16 13.75 10.89
C PHE A 17 -2.20 13.03 11.74
N GLN A 18 -2.99 13.79 12.49
CA GLN A 18 -3.98 13.25 13.41
C GLN A 18 -5.29 14.02 13.28
N ASP A 19 -6.41 13.29 13.18
CA ASP A 19 -7.76 13.88 13.08
C ASP A 19 -7.95 14.81 11.84
N GLU A 20 -7.14 14.60 10.81
CA GLU A 20 -7.11 15.45 9.61
C GLU A 20 -8.03 14.93 8.50
N ASN A 21 -8.44 15.85 7.62
CA ASN A 21 -9.24 15.54 6.44
C ASN A 21 -8.46 15.90 5.16
N PHE A 22 -8.26 14.92 4.29
CA PHE A 22 -7.51 15.07 3.05
C PHE A 22 -8.37 14.73 1.83
N GLU A 23 -8.69 15.73 1.02
CA GLU A 23 -9.40 15.49 -0.25
C GLU A 23 -8.55 14.68 -1.25
N LYS A 24 -7.24 14.97 -1.30
CA LYS A 24 -6.30 14.28 -2.17
C LYS A 24 -4.87 14.46 -1.67
N ILE A 25 -4.15 13.34 -1.58
CA ILE A 25 -2.69 13.27 -1.36
C ILE A 25 -2.09 12.65 -2.63
N ASP A 26 -1.52 13.49 -3.49
CA ASP A 26 -0.92 13.08 -4.75
C ASP A 26 0.59 13.29 -4.69
N LEU A 27 1.33 12.18 -4.55
CA LEU A 27 2.77 12.22 -4.35
C LEU A 27 3.54 12.17 -5.69
N THR A 28 2.88 11.89 -6.82
CA THR A 28 3.53 11.72 -8.14
C THR A 28 4.31 12.94 -8.59
N SER A 29 3.81 14.12 -8.20
CA SER A 29 4.32 15.40 -8.66
C SER A 29 5.63 15.82 -7.98
N LEU A 30 6.08 15.05 -6.98
CA LEU A 30 7.36 15.16 -6.28
C LEU A 30 8.50 14.51 -7.08
N MET A 31 8.68 14.92 -8.33
CA MET A 31 9.86 14.55 -9.13
C MET A 31 11.08 15.34 -8.62
N GLN A 32 11.58 15.01 -7.44
CA GLN A 32 12.76 15.66 -6.88
C GLN A 32 14.04 14.95 -7.35
N SER A 33 14.65 15.50 -8.41
CA SER A 33 16.06 15.33 -8.75
C SER A 33 16.52 13.87 -8.95
N ASP A 34 17.81 13.67 -9.14
CA ASP A 34 18.43 12.39 -9.50
C ASP A 34 18.32 11.28 -8.42
N LYS A 35 17.40 11.42 -7.47
CA LYS A 35 17.16 10.51 -6.35
C LYS A 35 15.66 10.17 -6.30
N PHE A 36 15.33 8.93 -6.64
CA PHE A 36 13.98 8.36 -6.60
C PHE A 36 13.42 8.18 -5.16
N ASP A 37 14.02 8.80 -4.15
CA ASP A 37 13.83 8.46 -2.74
C ASP A 37 12.98 9.50 -1.99
N PHE A 38 11.87 9.05 -1.40
CA PHE A 38 11.12 9.77 -0.38
C PHE A 38 11.59 9.32 1.01
N ASN A 39 12.28 10.21 1.73
CA ASN A 39 12.98 9.88 2.98
C ASN A 39 12.35 10.49 4.24
N THR A 40 11.02 10.53 4.28
CA THR A 40 10.25 11.01 5.42
C THR A 40 9.32 9.90 5.89
N GLU A 41 9.34 9.59 7.19
CA GLU A 41 8.34 8.71 7.79
C GLU A 41 6.99 9.44 7.81
N LEU A 42 5.95 8.83 7.25
CA LEU A 42 4.60 9.41 7.24
C LEU A 42 3.68 8.57 8.10
N ILE A 43 2.95 9.22 8.99
CA ILE A 43 1.98 8.57 9.88
C ILE A 43 0.67 9.33 9.80
N PHE A 44 -0.40 8.62 9.46
CA PHE A 44 -1.77 9.13 9.45
C PHE A 44 -2.56 8.35 10.50
N GLU A 45 -3.04 9.04 11.52
CA GLU A 45 -3.83 8.44 12.61
C GLU A 45 -5.21 9.09 12.65
N ASN A 46 -6.27 8.29 12.68
CA ASN A 46 -7.66 8.77 12.73
C ASN A 46 -7.98 9.83 11.65
N CYS A 47 -7.43 9.67 10.46
CA CYS A 47 -7.62 10.60 9.35
C CYS A 47 -8.74 10.13 8.41
N ASN A 48 -9.41 11.08 7.75
CA ASN A 48 -10.25 10.80 6.60
C ASN A 48 -9.52 11.24 5.32
N ILE A 49 -9.24 10.30 4.42
CA ILE A 49 -8.45 10.53 3.20
C ILE A 49 -9.28 10.09 2.00
N HIS A 50 -9.81 11.04 1.23
CA HIS A 50 -10.63 10.71 0.07
C HIS A 50 -9.83 9.97 -1.02
N SER A 51 -8.59 10.39 -1.31
CA SER A 51 -7.69 9.63 -2.19
C SER A 51 -6.21 9.86 -1.87
N ILE A 52 -5.41 8.79 -1.96
CA ILE A 52 -3.95 8.85 -1.82
C ILE A 52 -3.25 7.97 -2.85
N GLY A 53 -2.14 8.47 -3.39
CA GLY A 53 -1.31 7.64 -4.24
C GLY A 53 -0.03 8.27 -4.76
N ASP A 54 0.71 7.44 -5.47
CA ASP A 54 2.01 7.77 -6.07
C ASP A 54 2.31 6.83 -7.24
N SER A 55 3.34 7.19 -8.01
CA SER A 55 3.86 6.35 -9.09
C SER A 55 5.38 6.40 -9.13
N ILE A 56 6.03 5.24 -9.30
CA ILE A 56 7.47 5.11 -9.59
C ILE A 56 8.32 5.87 -8.56
N LYS A 57 8.30 5.41 -7.30
CA LYS A 57 9.04 6.03 -6.20
C LYS A 57 9.50 5.02 -5.15
N LEU A 58 10.63 5.30 -4.51
CA LEU A 58 11.16 4.54 -3.39
C LEU A 58 10.87 5.28 -2.08
N TYR A 59 10.26 4.60 -1.11
CA TYR A 59 10.07 5.11 0.25
C TYR A 59 11.06 4.43 1.19
N SER A 60 12.11 5.15 1.59
CA SER A 60 13.16 4.61 2.47
C SER A 60 12.71 4.51 3.93
N LYS A 61 11.65 5.24 4.31
CA LYS A 61 11.04 5.19 5.64
C LYS A 61 9.60 4.69 5.55
N LYS A 62 9.11 4.18 6.69
CA LYS A 62 7.77 3.60 6.81
C LYS A 62 6.67 4.61 6.52
N ILE A 63 5.60 4.15 5.86
CA ILE A 63 4.32 4.86 5.81
C ILE A 63 3.29 4.06 6.61
N SER A 64 2.55 4.74 7.48
CA SER A 64 1.57 4.10 8.37
C SER A 64 0.21 4.80 8.27
N PHE A 65 -0.85 4.03 8.10
CA PHE A 65 -2.24 4.44 8.22
C PHE A 65 -2.87 3.65 9.37
N ILE A 66 -3.38 4.36 10.38
CA ILE A 66 -3.89 3.75 11.61
C ILE A 66 -5.26 4.37 11.91
N ASP A 67 -6.28 3.53 12.05
CA ASP A 67 -7.67 3.95 12.33
C ASP A 67 -8.20 4.96 11.28
N CYS A 68 -7.77 4.84 10.02
CA CYS A 68 -8.16 5.77 8.95
C CYS A 68 -9.36 5.31 8.13
N GLU A 69 -10.14 6.27 7.63
CA GLU A 69 -11.11 6.06 6.55
C GLU A 69 -10.51 6.55 5.24
N ILE A 70 -10.39 5.66 4.26
CA ILE A 70 -9.74 5.96 2.97
C ILE A 70 -10.73 5.70 1.83
N GLY A 71 -10.84 6.64 0.90
CA GLY A 71 -11.65 6.45 -0.30
C GLY A 71 -10.96 5.48 -1.26
N SER A 72 -9.87 5.89 -1.90
CA SER A 72 -9.05 5.03 -2.78
C SER A 72 -7.56 5.15 -2.51
N ILE A 73 -6.84 4.04 -2.75
CA ILE A 73 -5.38 3.96 -2.74
C ILE A 73 -4.91 3.60 -4.15
N TRP A 74 -3.94 4.36 -4.68
CA TRP A 74 -3.35 4.08 -5.99
C TRP A 74 -1.83 4.23 -5.92
N PHE A 75 -1.12 3.13 -5.68
CA PHE A 75 0.34 3.07 -5.78
C PHE A 75 0.72 2.18 -6.95
N GLN A 76 1.50 2.73 -7.89
CA GLN A 76 1.95 2.02 -9.08
C GLN A 76 3.46 2.09 -9.23
N GLY A 77 4.16 0.95 -9.21
CA GLY A 77 5.63 0.95 -9.31
C GLY A 77 6.31 1.57 -8.08
N THR A 78 5.63 1.60 -6.94
CA THR A 78 6.12 2.23 -5.70
C THR A 78 6.74 1.17 -4.78
N HIS A 79 7.97 1.39 -4.32
CA HIS A 79 8.63 0.46 -3.41
C HIS A 79 8.68 1.03 -1.99
N PHE A 80 8.09 0.31 -1.05
CA PHE A 80 8.10 0.66 0.37
C PHE A 80 9.29 0.01 1.09
N ILE A 81 10.52 0.45 0.80
CA ILE A 81 11.75 -0.09 1.41
C ILE A 81 11.67 -0.06 2.95
N GLY A 82 11.16 1.04 3.50
CA GLY A 82 10.95 1.25 4.94
C GLY A 82 9.70 0.56 5.51
N GLY A 83 8.94 -0.15 4.68
CA GLY A 83 7.69 -0.81 5.04
C GLY A 83 6.44 0.04 4.79
N LEU A 84 5.30 -0.64 4.77
CA LEU A 84 3.97 -0.04 4.67
C LEU A 84 3.09 -0.68 5.73
N GLU A 85 2.26 0.13 6.40
CA GLU A 85 1.31 -0.35 7.39
C GLU A 85 -0.07 0.26 7.17
N LEU A 86 -1.07 -0.61 7.05
CA LEU A 86 -2.48 -0.27 7.16
C LEU A 86 -3.04 -1.07 8.34
N LYS A 87 -3.53 -0.36 9.36
CA LYS A 87 -4.11 -0.97 10.57
C LYS A 87 -5.45 -0.36 10.89
N ASN A 88 -6.45 -1.20 11.17
CA ASN A 88 -7.80 -0.77 11.55
C ASN A 88 -8.43 0.23 10.55
N CYS A 89 -8.06 0.16 9.27
CA CYS A 89 -8.55 1.10 8.26
C CYS A 89 -9.79 0.57 7.53
N SER A 90 -10.63 1.48 7.03
CA SER A 90 -11.70 1.16 6.07
C SER A 90 -11.40 1.80 4.72
N VAL A 91 -11.37 1.01 3.66
CA VAL A 91 -11.13 1.47 2.28
C VAL A 91 -12.40 1.28 1.46
N SER A 92 -12.88 2.36 0.84
CA SER A 92 -14.24 2.41 0.27
C SER A 92 -14.31 1.97 -1.19
N ASN A 93 -13.32 2.35 -1.99
CA ASN A 93 -13.32 2.19 -3.44
C ASN A 93 -12.21 1.25 -3.88
N TYR A 94 -12.25 0.87 -5.16
CA TYR A 94 -11.19 0.12 -5.82
C TYR A 94 -9.82 0.72 -5.47
N SER A 95 -8.87 -0.14 -5.13
CA SER A 95 -7.49 0.25 -4.83
C SER A 95 -6.47 -0.52 -5.66
N TYR A 96 -5.53 0.21 -6.27
CA TYR A 96 -4.41 -0.34 -7.02
C TYR A 96 -3.16 -0.25 -6.15
N LEU A 97 -2.60 -1.40 -5.81
CA LEU A 97 -1.31 -1.59 -5.16
C LEU A 97 -0.45 -2.40 -6.15
N GLN A 98 -0.29 -1.88 -7.37
CA GLN A 98 0.30 -2.62 -8.49
C GLN A 98 1.79 -2.35 -8.64
N ALA A 99 2.53 -3.38 -9.07
CA ALA A 99 3.98 -3.34 -9.22
C ALA A 99 4.65 -2.72 -7.98
N ILE A 100 4.07 -2.95 -6.81
CA ILE A 100 4.62 -2.47 -5.55
C ILE A 100 5.41 -3.59 -4.88
N GLY A 101 6.17 -3.18 -3.89
CA GLY A 101 6.88 -4.12 -3.04
C GLY A 101 8.33 -4.21 -3.45
N HIS A 102 9.14 -3.89 -2.45
CA HIS A 102 10.48 -4.39 -2.15
C HIS A 102 10.77 -3.90 -0.73
N ASN A 103 9.82 -4.09 0.20
CA ASN A 103 10.14 -3.88 1.62
C ASN A 103 11.32 -4.78 1.94
N LEU A 104 12.36 -4.23 2.56
CA LEU A 104 13.57 -4.98 2.85
C LEU A 104 13.55 -5.41 4.31
N ALA A 105 13.91 -6.65 4.58
CA ALA A 105 14.09 -7.11 5.96
C ALA A 105 15.02 -6.13 6.72
N PRO A 106 14.65 -5.70 7.96
CA PRO A 106 13.56 -6.22 8.78
C PRO A 106 12.20 -5.51 8.61
N ASN A 107 12.04 -4.59 7.66
CA ASN A 107 10.85 -3.77 7.51
C ASN A 107 9.67 -4.57 6.94
N GLU A 108 8.52 -4.42 7.59
CA GLU A 108 7.35 -5.23 7.28
C GLU A 108 6.38 -4.52 6.33
N PHE A 109 5.68 -5.32 5.53
CA PHE A 109 4.46 -4.92 4.83
C PHE A 109 3.27 -5.47 5.61
N ILE A 110 2.44 -4.60 6.18
CA ILE A 110 1.36 -4.98 7.10
C ILE A 110 0.03 -4.43 6.59
N ILE A 111 -0.95 -5.32 6.45
CA ILE A 111 -2.36 -4.99 6.32
C ILE A 111 -3.09 -5.82 7.37
N ASP A 112 -3.54 -5.17 8.45
CA ASP A 112 -4.16 -5.84 9.59
C ASP A 112 -5.46 -5.17 10.03
N ASN A 113 -6.49 -6.01 10.23
CA ASN A 113 -7.81 -5.59 10.70
C ASN A 113 -8.44 -4.48 9.82
N CYS A 114 -8.25 -4.56 8.51
CA CYS A 114 -8.81 -3.61 7.54
C CYS A 114 -10.08 -4.14 6.88
N VAL A 115 -10.95 -3.24 6.46
CA VAL A 115 -12.13 -3.53 5.63
C VAL A 115 -11.94 -2.92 4.26
N PHE A 116 -11.95 -3.73 3.21
CA PHE A 116 -11.92 -3.28 1.82
C PHE A 116 -13.28 -3.54 1.19
N ASN A 117 -14.00 -2.46 0.89
CA ASN A 117 -15.37 -2.53 0.37
C ASN A 117 -15.44 -2.89 -1.12
N ASP A 118 -14.35 -2.68 -1.83
CA ASP A 118 -14.18 -2.97 -3.25
C ASP A 118 -12.91 -3.81 -3.48
N TYR A 119 -12.60 -4.13 -4.74
CA TYR A 119 -11.45 -4.96 -5.09
C TYR A 119 -10.11 -4.25 -4.80
N VAL A 120 -9.13 -5.03 -4.34
CA VAL A 120 -7.76 -4.56 -4.12
C VAL A 120 -6.80 -5.36 -4.97
N ASP A 121 -6.09 -4.65 -5.82
CA ASP A 121 -5.21 -5.24 -6.81
C ASP A 121 -3.74 -5.13 -6.42
N PHE A 122 -3.07 -6.26 -6.34
CA PHE A 122 -1.65 -6.44 -6.06
C PHE A 122 -0.88 -6.94 -7.27
N PHE A 123 -1.38 -6.70 -8.48
CA PHE A 123 -0.73 -7.13 -9.72
C PHE A 123 0.77 -6.83 -9.73
N ASP A 124 1.58 -7.84 -10.07
CA ASP A 124 3.04 -7.76 -10.16
C ASP A 124 3.76 -7.29 -8.87
N CYS A 125 3.19 -7.58 -7.69
CA CYS A 125 3.86 -7.29 -6.43
C CYS A 125 5.04 -8.24 -6.16
N TYR A 126 6.08 -7.72 -5.49
CA TYR A 126 7.23 -8.51 -5.04
C TYR A 126 7.72 -8.14 -3.63
N PHE A 127 7.88 -9.11 -2.73
CA PHE A 127 8.26 -8.85 -1.34
C PHE A 127 9.62 -9.50 -0.97
N GLU A 128 10.51 -8.72 -0.35
CA GLU A 128 11.83 -9.19 0.14
C GLU A 128 11.94 -9.22 1.67
N GLY A 129 11.01 -8.58 2.37
CA GLY A 129 10.93 -8.51 3.83
C GLY A 129 9.67 -9.19 4.34
N PRO A 130 9.44 -9.17 5.67
CA PRO A 130 8.28 -9.84 6.24
C PRO A 130 6.95 -9.26 5.76
N VAL A 131 5.94 -10.11 5.58
CA VAL A 131 4.60 -9.71 5.15
C VAL A 131 3.54 -10.23 6.12
N GLN A 132 2.61 -9.37 6.52
CA GLN A 132 1.48 -9.74 7.38
C GLN A 132 0.17 -9.24 6.76
N ILE A 133 -0.69 -10.17 6.34
CA ILE A 133 -2.04 -9.89 5.84
C ILE A 133 -3.02 -10.62 6.76
N THR A 134 -3.52 -9.94 7.78
CA THR A 134 -4.29 -10.60 8.85
C THR A 134 -5.61 -9.91 9.20
N ASN A 135 -6.61 -10.70 9.57
CA ASN A 135 -7.88 -10.20 10.11
C ASN A 135 -8.65 -9.23 9.19
N ASN A 136 -8.42 -9.27 7.88
CA ASN A 136 -9.04 -8.34 6.94
C ASN A 136 -10.39 -8.82 6.40
N ASP A 137 -11.22 -7.91 5.90
CA ASP A 137 -12.47 -8.19 5.18
C ASP A 137 -12.39 -7.66 3.73
N PHE A 138 -12.05 -8.52 2.78
CA PHE A 138 -11.97 -8.20 1.35
C PHE A 138 -13.31 -8.49 0.66
N ARG A 139 -14.24 -7.54 0.68
CA ARG A 139 -15.64 -7.79 0.30
C ARG A 139 -15.84 -8.15 -1.18
N GLN A 140 -14.97 -7.65 -2.06
CA GLN A 140 -14.96 -8.00 -3.48
C GLN A 140 -13.78 -8.91 -3.88
N GLY A 141 -12.99 -9.36 -2.91
CA GLY A 141 -11.78 -10.16 -3.12
C GLY A 141 -10.53 -9.33 -3.43
N THR A 142 -9.42 -10.03 -3.60
CA THR A 142 -8.10 -9.50 -3.94
C THR A 142 -7.22 -10.62 -4.52
N ASN A 143 -6.17 -10.28 -5.25
CA ASN A 143 -5.19 -11.22 -5.79
C ASN A 143 -3.90 -11.32 -4.95
N ILE A 144 -3.81 -10.72 -3.75
CA ILE A 144 -2.58 -10.76 -2.92
C ILE A 144 -2.07 -12.17 -2.65
N GLY A 145 -2.98 -13.15 -2.50
CA GLY A 145 -2.61 -14.54 -2.26
C GLY A 145 -1.82 -15.14 -3.41
N ILE A 146 -2.08 -14.73 -4.65
CA ILE A 146 -1.34 -15.17 -5.84
C ILE A 146 0.12 -14.73 -5.74
N TYR A 147 0.35 -13.47 -5.34
CA TYR A 147 1.69 -12.87 -5.25
C TYR A 147 2.45 -13.25 -3.97
N LEU A 148 1.80 -13.90 -3.00
CA LEU A 148 2.46 -14.49 -1.83
C LEU A 148 2.77 -15.99 -2.00
N GLN A 149 2.65 -16.53 -3.23
CA GLN A 149 2.99 -17.92 -3.57
C GLN A 149 4.14 -18.00 -4.57
N ARG A 150 5.11 -18.88 -4.29
CA ARG A 150 6.15 -19.22 -5.27
C ARG A 150 5.53 -19.83 -6.54
N PRO A 151 6.07 -19.54 -7.74
CA PRO A 151 7.31 -18.79 -8.00
C PRO A 151 7.14 -17.26 -8.03
N PHE A 152 5.95 -16.73 -7.74
CA PHE A 152 5.64 -15.31 -7.87
C PHE A 152 5.88 -14.54 -6.56
N GLY A 153 6.16 -13.25 -6.73
CA GLY A 153 5.97 -12.18 -5.74
C GLY A 153 6.62 -12.28 -4.36
N ILE A 154 7.46 -13.28 -4.06
CA ILE A 154 8.23 -13.34 -2.83
C ILE A 154 9.67 -13.81 -3.05
N LEU A 155 10.63 -13.21 -2.36
CA LEU A 155 11.99 -13.73 -2.26
C LEU A 155 11.99 -15.07 -1.51
N ALA A 156 12.95 -15.94 -1.84
CA ALA A 156 13.13 -17.17 -1.08
C ALA A 156 13.35 -16.84 0.41
N ASP A 157 12.67 -17.58 1.28
CA ASP A 157 12.86 -17.61 2.73
C ASP A 157 12.42 -16.36 3.51
N ILE A 158 11.55 -15.52 2.94
CA ILE A 158 10.85 -14.49 3.73
C ILE A 158 9.80 -15.11 4.66
N ASN A 159 9.62 -14.51 5.82
CA ASN A 159 8.51 -14.84 6.72
C ASN A 159 7.25 -14.10 6.24
N TYR A 160 6.20 -14.84 5.92
CA TYR A 160 4.89 -14.23 5.67
C TYR A 160 3.79 -14.89 6.49
N LYS A 161 2.75 -14.12 6.79
CA LYS A 161 1.59 -14.54 7.56
C LYS A 161 0.30 -14.10 6.87
N ILE A 162 -0.56 -15.06 6.54
CA ILE A 162 -1.89 -14.82 5.96
C ILE A 162 -2.91 -15.58 6.79
N GLU A 163 -3.67 -14.89 7.63
CA GLU A 163 -4.58 -15.53 8.59
C GLU A 163 -5.85 -14.72 8.81
N ASN A 164 -6.96 -15.40 9.08
CA ASN A 164 -8.23 -14.79 9.50
C ASN A 164 -8.79 -13.73 8.53
N ASN A 165 -8.43 -13.77 7.25
CA ASN A 165 -9.02 -12.90 6.24
C ASN A 165 -10.37 -13.46 5.77
N LYS A 166 -11.34 -12.57 5.53
CA LYS A 166 -12.62 -12.85 4.88
C LYS A 166 -12.57 -12.34 3.44
N GLY A 167 -13.32 -13.01 2.56
CA GLY A 167 -13.27 -12.76 1.12
C GLY A 167 -12.28 -13.68 0.40
N ASP A 168 -12.33 -13.68 -0.92
CA ASP A 168 -11.43 -14.47 -1.76
C ASP A 168 -10.11 -13.71 -1.97
N ILE A 169 -9.03 -14.24 -1.41
CA ILE A 169 -7.68 -13.66 -1.49
C ILE A 169 -6.87 -14.14 -2.71
N PHE A 170 -7.44 -15.02 -3.53
CA PHE A 170 -6.85 -15.53 -4.77
C PHE A 170 -7.67 -15.13 -6.00
N LYS A 171 -8.59 -14.17 -5.84
CA LYS A 171 -9.44 -13.71 -6.92
C LYS A 171 -8.63 -12.80 -7.83
N ASP A 172 -8.52 -13.18 -9.09
CA ASP A 172 -7.93 -12.32 -10.12
C ASP A 172 -8.91 -11.21 -10.54
N ASP A 173 -8.40 -10.09 -11.03
CA ASP A 173 -9.28 -9.07 -11.61
C ASP A 173 -9.74 -9.57 -12.98
N GLU A 174 -11.05 -9.84 -13.14
CA GLU A 174 -11.63 -10.21 -14.44
C GLU A 174 -11.47 -9.11 -15.50
N ASN A 175 -11.08 -7.90 -15.08
CA ASN A 175 -10.75 -6.77 -15.94
C ASN A 175 -9.24 -6.57 -16.12
N ASP A 176 -8.38 -7.41 -15.53
CA ASP A 176 -6.95 -7.40 -15.84
C ASP A 176 -6.77 -7.80 -17.32
N PRO A 177 -6.22 -6.91 -18.17
CA PRO A 177 -5.90 -7.24 -19.55
C PRO A 177 -4.91 -8.41 -19.70
N GLY A 178 -4.24 -8.84 -18.63
CA GLY A 178 -3.36 -10.00 -18.57
C GLY A 178 -4.03 -11.34 -18.20
N SER A 179 -5.29 -11.33 -17.77
CA SER A 179 -5.98 -12.54 -17.31
C SER A 179 -6.18 -13.55 -18.47
N ILE A 180 -5.59 -14.74 -18.34
CA ILE A 180 -5.81 -15.84 -19.29
C ILE A 180 -7.23 -16.35 -19.06
N LYS A 181 -8.15 -15.93 -19.92
CA LYS A 181 -9.51 -16.49 -19.96
C LYS A 181 -9.40 -17.96 -20.41
N ASN A 182 -9.65 -18.88 -19.48
CA ASN A 182 -9.83 -20.30 -19.78
C ASN A 182 -11.11 -20.52 -20.60
#